data_AF-A0A0I9YWN3-F1
#
_entry.id   AF-A0A0I9YWN3-F1
#
_cell.length_a   1.000
_cell.length_b   1.000
_cell.length_c   1.000
_cell.angle_alpha   90.00
_cell.angle_beta   90.00
_cell.angle_gamma   90.00
#
_symmetry.space_group_name_H-M   'P 1'
#
loop_
_entity.id
_entity.type
_entity.pdbx_description
1 polymer ?
#
loop_
_entity_poly.entity_id
_entity_poly.type
_entity_poly.pdbx_seq_one_letter_code
_entity_poly.pdbx_strand_id
1 'polypeptide(L)'
;MLTAMAALIPLAGCAHRSQVSRPPAATTASPNSPLSQSFAALERKYDARLGVYALSTTTATTIAYRADERFAFCSTFKAPLAAAVLQGHPVAYLDTVISYRQDAIHAASPITEQHVETGMTIGQLCDAATRYSDNTAANLLLNDIGGPAGFTTYLRSLGDTVSRLDQAEPEMNRNPPGDERDTTTPRAVGGVLQKLILGDALTSDKRAMLTDWMVRNTTGNKRIRAGFPADWKIADRTGSGDYGRANAIAVVWSPAGAPSVVAIMSDRNGGYEAQPSDALIADAAAGVASVLV
;
A
#
# COMPACT_ATOMS: atom_id res chain seq x y z
N MET A 1 70.24 -22.48 45.80
CA MET A 1 70.48 -21.03 45.98
C MET A 1 70.75 -20.47 44.59
N LEU A 2 69.95 -19.64 43.92
CA LEU A 2 68.95 -18.63 44.28
C LEU A 2 67.66 -18.85 43.44
N THR A 3 66.50 -18.68 44.06
CA THR A 3 65.19 -18.56 43.39
C THR A 3 64.90 -17.10 43.06
N ALA A 4 64.63 -16.78 41.79
CA ALA A 4 64.10 -15.49 41.36
C ALA A 4 62.57 -15.59 41.19
N MET A 5 61.82 -14.85 42.02
CA MET A 5 60.37 -14.70 41.92
C MET A 5 60.05 -13.59 40.90
N ALA A 6 59.33 -13.92 39.84
CA ALA A 6 58.70 -12.94 38.96
C ALA A 6 57.25 -12.73 39.41
N ALA A 7 56.90 -11.49 39.79
CA ALA A 7 55.53 -11.10 40.13
C ALA A 7 54.74 -10.77 38.86
N LEU A 8 53.64 -11.49 38.59
CA LEU A 8 52.63 -11.09 37.62
C LEU A 8 51.53 -10.28 38.32
N ILE A 9 51.28 -9.07 37.81
CA ILE A 9 50.13 -8.24 38.20
C ILE A 9 49.01 -8.49 37.19
N PRO A 10 47.80 -8.92 37.60
CA PRO A 10 46.67 -9.02 36.70
C PRO A 10 46.04 -7.64 36.49
N LEU A 11 45.97 -7.17 35.24
CA LEU A 11 45.11 -6.05 34.87
C LEU A 11 43.65 -6.54 34.84
N ALA A 12 42.83 -6.04 35.76
CA ALA A 12 41.38 -6.20 35.70
C ALA A 12 40.81 -5.25 34.63
N GLY A 13 40.46 -5.79 33.46
CA GLY A 13 39.74 -5.07 32.43
C GLY A 13 38.24 -5.03 32.74
N CYS A 14 37.70 -3.86 33.06
CA CYS A 14 36.26 -3.64 33.15
C CYS A 14 35.64 -3.72 31.74
N ALA A 15 35.10 -4.87 31.37
CA ALA A 15 34.27 -5.00 30.17
C ALA A 15 32.93 -4.30 30.41
N HIS A 16 32.75 -3.11 29.85
CA HIS A 16 31.47 -2.42 29.82
C HIS A 16 30.51 -3.22 28.94
N ARG A 17 29.57 -3.93 29.57
CA ARG A 17 28.57 -4.75 28.88
C ARG A 17 27.54 -3.80 28.28
N SER A 18 27.73 -3.40 27.03
CA SER A 18 26.74 -2.66 26.27
C SER A 18 25.45 -3.47 26.23
N GLN A 19 24.44 -3.03 26.97
CA GLN A 19 23.08 -3.56 26.85
C GLN A 19 22.60 -3.24 25.44
N VAL A 20 22.49 -4.27 24.60
CA VAL A 20 21.75 -4.19 23.34
C VAL A 20 20.30 -3.91 23.73
N SER A 21 19.84 -2.69 23.46
CA SER A 21 18.45 -2.30 23.65
C SER A 21 17.58 -3.19 22.76
N ARG A 22 16.74 -4.02 23.40
CA ARG A 22 15.72 -4.80 22.71
C ARG A 22 14.75 -3.82 22.05
N PRO A 23 14.42 -3.94 20.76
CA PRO A 23 13.41 -3.08 20.14
C PRO A 23 12.09 -3.20 20.91
N PRO A 24 11.33 -2.10 21.06
CA PRO A 24 10.06 -2.13 21.78
C PRO A 24 9.15 -3.19 21.16
N ALA A 25 8.50 -3.99 22.03
CA ALA A 25 7.55 -4.99 21.59
C ALA A 25 6.42 -4.29 20.81
N ALA A 26 6.16 -4.74 19.59
CA ALA A 26 5.03 -4.24 18.82
C ALA A 26 3.74 -4.55 19.59
N THR A 27 3.01 -3.50 19.99
CA THR A 27 1.72 -3.65 20.65
C THR A 27 0.70 -4.09 19.59
N THR A 28 0.57 -5.39 19.36
CA THR A 28 -0.58 -5.95 18.64
C THR A 28 -1.83 -5.69 19.46
N ALA A 29 -2.78 -4.93 18.90
CA ALA A 29 -4.09 -4.76 19.51
C ALA A 29 -4.68 -6.13 19.85
N SER A 30 -5.13 -6.31 21.09
CA SER A 30 -5.78 -7.55 21.50
C SER A 30 -7.05 -7.77 20.68
N PRO A 31 -7.38 -9.01 20.28
CA PRO A 31 -8.54 -9.31 19.43
C PRO A 31 -9.89 -8.84 20.03
N ASN A 32 -9.92 -8.51 21.32
CA ASN A 32 -11.09 -8.01 22.04
C ASN A 32 -11.06 -6.49 22.32
N SER A 33 -10.18 -5.72 21.66
CA SER A 33 -10.15 -4.26 21.85
C SER A 33 -11.48 -3.60 21.43
N PRO A 34 -11.87 -2.45 22.01
CA PRO A 34 -13.05 -1.71 21.57
C PRO A 34 -13.05 -1.42 20.06
N LEU A 35 -11.88 -1.13 19.48
CA LEU A 35 -11.74 -0.89 18.04
C LEU A 35 -11.96 -2.17 17.20
N SER A 36 -11.45 -3.32 17.66
CA SER A 36 -11.72 -4.60 17.01
C SER A 36 -13.21 -4.96 17.03
N GLN A 37 -13.91 -4.64 18.13
CA GLN A 37 -15.36 -4.83 18.24
C GLN A 37 -16.13 -3.89 17.32
N SER A 38 -15.70 -2.64 17.16
CA SER A 38 -16.32 -1.72 16.20
C SER A 38 -16.12 -2.20 14.76
N PHE A 39 -14.94 -2.71 14.38
CA PHE A 39 -14.73 -3.32 13.06
C PHE A 39 -15.64 -4.53 12.83
N ALA A 40 -15.79 -5.42 13.81
CA ALA A 40 -16.73 -6.54 13.72
C ALA A 40 -18.22 -6.07 13.64
N ALA A 41 -18.54 -4.90 14.18
CA ALA A 41 -19.86 -4.28 13.99
C ALA A 41 -20.03 -3.72 12.57
N LEU A 42 -18.97 -3.18 11.97
CA LEU A 42 -18.99 -2.75 10.56
C LEU A 42 -19.17 -3.94 9.61
N GLU A 43 -18.48 -5.06 9.83
CA GLU A 43 -18.67 -6.30 9.06
C GLU A 43 -20.15 -6.70 9.01
N ARG A 44 -20.83 -6.70 10.17
CA ARG A 44 -22.27 -6.98 10.28
C ARG A 44 -23.15 -5.93 9.62
N LYS A 45 -22.85 -4.64 9.81
CA LYS A 45 -23.62 -3.51 9.26
C LYS A 45 -23.63 -3.51 7.74
N TYR A 46 -22.49 -3.83 7.12
CA TYR A 46 -22.30 -3.74 5.67
C TYR A 46 -22.39 -5.09 4.94
N ASP A 47 -22.60 -6.18 5.68
CA ASP A 47 -22.55 -7.56 5.17
C ASP A 47 -21.26 -7.82 4.37
N ALA A 48 -20.15 -7.63 5.07
CA ALA A 48 -18.82 -7.56 4.47
C ALA A 48 -17.76 -8.23 5.36
N ARG A 49 -16.64 -8.61 4.73
CA ARG A 49 -15.39 -8.91 5.42
C ARG A 49 -14.46 -7.70 5.33
N LEU A 50 -13.80 -7.36 6.43
CA LEU A 50 -12.98 -6.16 6.55
C LEU A 50 -11.56 -6.51 7.02
N GLY A 51 -10.56 -6.10 6.25
CA GLY A 51 -9.15 -6.14 6.62
C GLY A 51 -8.62 -4.74 6.90
N VAL A 52 -7.99 -4.52 8.04
CA VAL A 52 -7.40 -3.23 8.45
C VAL A 52 -5.98 -3.45 8.95
N TYR A 53 -5.06 -2.65 8.43
CA TYR A 53 -3.74 -2.44 9.02
C TYR A 53 -3.43 -0.95 9.06
N ALA A 54 -2.97 -0.46 10.21
CA ALA A 54 -2.39 0.88 10.29
C ALA A 54 -1.16 0.89 11.20
N LEU A 55 -0.19 1.74 10.86
CA LEU A 55 1.05 1.92 11.60
C LEU A 55 1.39 3.40 11.68
N SER A 56 1.43 3.95 12.90
CA SER A 56 2.08 5.24 13.15
C SER A 56 3.59 5.04 13.22
N THR A 57 4.34 5.74 12.37
CA THR A 57 5.81 5.65 12.42
C THR A 57 6.40 6.49 13.55
N THR A 58 5.61 7.39 14.14
CA THR A 58 6.06 8.25 15.25
C THR A 58 5.89 7.56 16.60
N THR A 59 4.75 6.92 16.85
CA THR A 59 4.46 6.28 18.15
C THR A 59 4.68 4.77 18.15
N ALA A 60 4.96 4.17 16.98
CA ALA A 60 4.94 2.74 16.75
C ALA A 60 3.59 2.05 17.08
N THR A 61 2.51 2.83 17.24
CA THR A 61 1.15 2.30 17.41
C THR A 61 0.76 1.50 16.17
N THR A 62 0.32 0.26 16.37
CA THR A 62 -0.15 -0.63 15.31
C THR A 62 -1.61 -0.99 15.53
N ILE A 63 -2.43 -0.85 14.49
CA ILE A 63 -3.81 -1.34 14.43
C ILE A 63 -3.82 -2.50 13.43
N ALA A 64 -4.40 -3.63 13.84
CA ALA A 64 -4.50 -4.81 12.98
C ALA A 64 -5.84 -5.52 13.21
N TYR A 65 -6.59 -5.75 12.15
CA TYR A 65 -7.83 -6.52 12.13
C TYR A 65 -7.89 -7.30 10.84
N ARG A 66 -7.87 -8.64 10.90
CA ARG A 66 -7.68 -9.52 9.72
C ARG A 66 -6.50 -9.08 8.82
N ALA A 67 -5.48 -8.47 9.42
CA ALA A 67 -4.41 -7.78 8.70
C ALA A 67 -3.54 -8.72 7.85
N ASP A 68 -3.61 -10.03 8.13
CA ASP A 68 -2.86 -11.09 7.49
C ASP A 68 -3.76 -12.02 6.66
N GLU A 69 -5.06 -11.73 6.55
CA GLU A 69 -5.95 -12.42 5.61
C GLU A 69 -5.78 -11.83 4.21
N ARG A 70 -5.92 -12.68 3.18
CA ARG A 70 -5.82 -12.26 1.79
C ARG A 70 -7.08 -11.51 1.33
N PHE A 71 -6.85 -10.45 0.57
CA PHE A 71 -7.85 -9.69 -0.18
C PHE A 71 -7.31 -9.42 -1.58
N ALA A 72 -8.17 -9.38 -2.58
CA ALA A 72 -7.77 -8.96 -3.91
C ALA A 72 -7.22 -7.52 -3.86
N PHE A 73 -6.13 -7.26 -4.56
CA PHE A 73 -5.58 -5.92 -4.69
C PHE A 73 -6.63 -4.94 -5.22
N CYS A 74 -7.37 -5.39 -6.23
CA CYS A 74 -8.03 -4.51 -7.21
C CYS A 74 -7.04 -3.43 -7.66
N SER A 75 -7.50 -2.25 -8.06
CA SER A 75 -6.60 -1.21 -8.55
C SER A 75 -5.69 -0.53 -7.48
N THR A 76 -5.62 -1.02 -6.23
CA THR A 76 -4.66 -0.48 -5.22
C THR A 76 -3.20 -0.75 -5.62
N PHE A 77 -2.95 -1.79 -6.42
CA PHE A 77 -1.61 -2.12 -6.92
C PHE A 77 -1.00 -1.03 -7.81
N LYS A 78 -1.81 -0.13 -8.39
CA LYS A 78 -1.35 0.87 -9.37
C LYS A 78 -0.38 1.90 -8.78
N ALA A 79 -0.47 2.20 -7.48
CA ALA A 79 0.52 3.06 -6.83
C ALA A 79 1.90 2.36 -6.69
N PRO A 80 1.98 1.12 -6.15
CA PRO A 80 3.20 0.33 -6.24
C PRO A 80 3.70 0.08 -7.67
N LEU A 81 2.80 -0.05 -8.67
CA LEU A 81 3.19 -0.21 -10.08
C LEU A 81 3.92 1.03 -10.61
N ALA A 82 3.36 2.23 -10.38
CA ALA A 82 4.04 3.47 -10.74
C ALA A 82 5.40 3.60 -10.03
N ALA A 83 5.50 3.13 -8.78
CA ALA A 83 6.75 3.07 -8.05
C ALA A 83 7.78 2.10 -8.66
N ALA A 84 7.34 0.96 -9.23
CA ALA A 84 8.19 0.01 -9.92
C ALA A 84 8.84 0.64 -11.16
N VAL A 85 8.04 1.33 -11.98
CA VAL A 85 8.50 2.07 -13.16
C VAL A 85 9.49 3.16 -12.76
N LEU A 86 9.15 3.94 -11.73
CA LEU A 86 10.04 4.96 -11.17
C LEU A 86 11.36 4.35 -10.69
N GLN A 87 11.35 3.24 -9.94
CA GLN A 87 12.57 2.64 -9.42
C GLN A 87 13.45 2.09 -10.55
N GLY A 88 12.85 1.40 -11.53
CA GLY A 88 13.55 0.69 -12.60
C GLY A 88 14.23 1.60 -13.62
N HIS A 89 13.84 2.87 -13.71
CA HIS A 89 14.28 3.76 -14.79
C HIS A 89 14.81 5.12 -14.30
N PRO A 90 15.73 5.79 -15.03
CA PRO A 90 16.08 7.17 -14.75
C PRO A 90 14.89 8.12 -14.98
N VAL A 91 14.85 9.29 -14.33
CA VAL A 91 13.72 10.24 -14.46
C VAL A 91 13.48 10.65 -15.93
N ALA A 92 14.53 10.81 -16.73
CA ALA A 92 14.42 11.13 -18.16
C ALA A 92 13.65 10.08 -18.97
N TYR A 93 13.56 8.83 -18.48
CA TYR A 93 12.75 7.80 -19.13
C TYR A 93 11.25 8.12 -19.10
N LEU A 94 10.79 8.92 -18.13
CA LEU A 94 9.38 9.30 -18.00
C LEU A 94 8.86 10.15 -19.16
N ASP A 95 9.77 10.75 -19.95
CA ASP A 95 9.44 11.52 -21.16
C ASP A 95 9.26 10.63 -22.40
N THR A 96 9.56 9.33 -22.30
CA THR A 96 9.38 8.36 -23.39
C THR A 96 7.89 8.23 -23.72
N VAL A 97 7.52 8.46 -24.97
CA VAL A 97 6.14 8.31 -25.46
C VAL A 97 5.85 6.86 -25.81
N ILE A 98 4.75 6.33 -25.27
CA ILE A 98 4.18 5.04 -25.62
C ILE A 98 2.96 5.28 -26.50
N SER A 99 3.04 4.80 -27.75
CA SER A 99 1.90 4.75 -28.66
C SER A 99 1.13 3.45 -28.47
N TYR A 100 -0.19 3.55 -28.51
CA TYR A 100 -1.11 2.41 -28.40
C TYR A 100 -2.31 2.66 -29.31
N ARG A 101 -3.07 1.60 -29.58
CA ARG A 101 -4.20 1.63 -30.52
C ARG A 101 -5.52 1.51 -29.76
N GLN A 102 -6.62 1.79 -30.44
CA GLN A 102 -7.97 1.73 -29.86
C GLN A 102 -8.31 0.35 -29.27
N ASP A 103 -7.76 -0.73 -29.82
CA ASP A 103 -7.95 -2.11 -29.33
C ASP A 103 -7.25 -2.39 -28.00
N ALA A 104 -6.32 -1.54 -27.57
CA ALA A 104 -5.70 -1.60 -26.25
C ALA A 104 -6.56 -0.93 -25.16
N ILE A 105 -7.62 -0.19 -25.52
CA ILE A 105 -8.44 0.53 -24.55
C ILE A 105 -9.37 -0.46 -23.81
N HIS A 106 -9.16 -0.58 -22.50
CA HIS A 106 -10.02 -1.33 -21.59
C HIS A 106 -11.09 -0.44 -20.94
N ALA A 107 -12.13 -1.06 -20.35
CA ALA A 107 -13.09 -0.35 -19.52
C ALA A 107 -12.39 0.43 -18.38
N ALA A 108 -12.97 1.59 -18.00
CA ALA A 108 -12.40 2.50 -17.00
C ALA A 108 -10.99 3.02 -17.38
N SER A 109 -10.86 3.54 -18.60
CA SER A 109 -9.63 4.15 -19.12
C SER A 109 -9.83 5.61 -19.56
N PRO A 110 -10.29 6.49 -18.63
CA PRO A 110 -10.79 7.82 -18.99
C PRO A 110 -9.72 8.78 -19.51
N ILE A 111 -8.42 8.47 -19.33
CA ILE A 111 -7.33 9.35 -19.79
C ILE A 111 -6.74 8.79 -21.08
N THR A 112 -6.41 7.50 -21.11
CA THR A 112 -5.77 6.89 -22.28
C THR A 112 -6.69 6.86 -23.50
N GLU A 113 -8.01 6.74 -23.32
CA GLU A 113 -8.96 6.82 -24.45
C GLU A 113 -8.90 8.15 -25.21
N GLN A 114 -8.45 9.22 -24.56
CA GLN A 114 -8.32 10.56 -25.16
C GLN A 114 -7.02 10.76 -25.94
N HIS A 115 -6.06 9.82 -25.84
CA HIS A 115 -4.69 9.98 -26.34
C HIS A 115 -4.27 8.83 -27.27
N VAL A 116 -5.23 8.12 -27.88
CA VAL A 116 -4.95 7.02 -28.82
C VAL A 116 -4.15 7.51 -30.04
N GLU A 117 -4.41 8.73 -30.52
CA GLU A 117 -3.70 9.28 -31.68
C GLU A 117 -2.28 9.77 -31.35
N THR A 118 -2.09 10.29 -30.13
CA THR A 118 -0.83 10.94 -29.73
C THR A 118 0.10 10.03 -28.95
N GLY A 119 -0.43 8.95 -28.37
CA GLY A 119 0.23 8.25 -27.27
C GLY A 119 0.33 9.11 -26.01
N MET A 120 0.97 8.57 -24.99
CA MET A 120 1.25 9.25 -23.72
C MET A 120 2.67 8.95 -23.26
N THR A 121 3.30 9.87 -22.53
CA THR A 121 4.59 9.58 -21.91
C THR A 121 4.43 8.58 -20.76
N ILE A 122 5.50 7.85 -20.42
CA ILE A 122 5.53 6.96 -19.25
C ILE A 122 5.11 7.71 -17.97
N GLY A 123 5.58 8.94 -17.78
CA GLY A 123 5.17 9.78 -16.66
C GLY A 123 3.67 10.09 -16.65
N GLN A 124 3.07 10.38 -17.81
CA GLN A 124 1.63 10.59 -17.94
C GLN A 124 0.83 9.32 -17.67
N LEU A 125 1.33 8.15 -18.07
CA LEU A 125 0.71 6.85 -17.77
C LEU A 125 0.75 6.55 -16.26
N CYS A 126 1.88 6.84 -15.58
CA CYS A 126 1.99 6.71 -14.13
C CYS A 126 0.98 7.63 -13.40
N ASP A 127 0.83 8.88 -13.85
CA ASP A 127 -0.20 9.80 -13.32
C ASP A 127 -1.60 9.22 -13.55
N ALA A 128 -1.93 8.83 -14.79
CA ALA A 128 -3.25 8.30 -15.17
C ALA A 128 -3.65 7.06 -14.35
N ALA A 129 -2.76 6.08 -14.23
CA ALA A 129 -2.99 4.86 -13.46
C ALA A 129 -3.19 5.15 -11.96
N THR A 130 -2.46 6.13 -11.40
CA THR A 130 -2.51 6.45 -9.98
C THR A 130 -3.71 7.34 -9.63
N ARG A 131 -3.91 8.43 -10.37
CA ARG A 131 -4.89 9.49 -10.06
C ARG A 131 -6.30 9.22 -10.54
N TYR A 132 -6.42 8.53 -11.67
CA TYR A 132 -7.71 8.25 -12.31
C TYR A 132 -8.04 6.76 -12.35
N SER A 133 -7.15 5.90 -11.84
CA SER A 133 -7.32 4.45 -11.86
C SER A 133 -7.40 3.88 -13.28
N ASP A 134 -6.81 4.55 -14.28
CA ASP A 134 -6.89 4.18 -15.68
C ASP A 134 -6.33 2.77 -15.93
N ASN A 135 -7.17 1.86 -16.44
CA ASN A 135 -6.82 0.45 -16.60
C ASN A 135 -5.84 0.21 -17.74
N THR A 136 -6.02 0.90 -18.88
CA THR A 136 -5.09 0.77 -20.00
C THR A 136 -3.72 1.31 -19.63
N ALA A 137 -3.65 2.44 -18.91
CA ALA A 137 -2.38 2.95 -18.42
C ALA A 137 -1.66 1.93 -17.52
N ALA A 138 -2.39 1.28 -16.62
CA ALA A 138 -1.81 0.23 -15.77
C ALA A 138 -1.31 -0.97 -16.59
N ASN A 139 -2.03 -1.41 -17.62
CA ASN A 139 -1.59 -2.52 -18.47
C ASN A 139 -0.33 -2.16 -19.28
N LEU A 140 -0.26 -0.93 -19.81
CA LEU A 140 0.93 -0.45 -20.52
C LEU A 140 2.16 -0.39 -19.58
N LEU A 141 1.99 0.11 -18.36
CA LEU A 141 3.06 0.12 -17.35
C LEU A 141 3.43 -1.28 -16.86
N LEU A 142 2.47 -2.21 -16.75
CA LEU A 142 2.78 -3.60 -16.47
C LEU A 142 3.66 -4.19 -17.55
N ASN A 143 3.34 -3.97 -18.83
CA ASN A 143 4.15 -4.45 -19.95
C ASN A 143 5.58 -3.90 -19.89
N ASP A 144 5.74 -2.63 -19.51
CA ASP A 144 7.04 -1.97 -19.34
C ASP A 144 7.94 -2.68 -18.30
N ILE A 145 7.36 -3.18 -17.21
CA ILE A 145 8.12 -3.81 -16.11
C ILE A 145 8.15 -5.34 -16.18
N GLY A 146 7.76 -5.95 -17.29
CA GLY A 146 7.76 -7.42 -17.45
C GLY A 146 6.47 -8.12 -16.99
N GLY A 147 5.34 -7.41 -17.03
CA GLY A 147 4.00 -7.91 -16.73
C GLY A 147 3.73 -8.16 -15.25
N PRO A 148 2.64 -8.89 -14.93
CA PRO A 148 2.29 -9.24 -13.54
C PRO A 148 3.41 -9.95 -12.75
N ALA A 149 4.18 -10.80 -13.43
CA ALA A 149 5.34 -11.48 -12.84
C ALA A 149 6.47 -10.50 -12.48
N GLY A 150 6.74 -9.52 -13.36
CA GLY A 150 7.68 -8.44 -13.09
C GLY A 150 7.26 -7.57 -11.91
N PHE A 151 5.98 -7.22 -11.83
CA PHE A 151 5.41 -6.53 -10.67
C PHE A 151 5.57 -7.33 -9.38
N THR A 152 5.25 -8.62 -9.39
CA THR A 152 5.42 -9.48 -8.21
C THR A 152 6.89 -9.57 -7.81
N THR A 153 7.81 -9.66 -8.77
CA THR A 153 9.27 -9.64 -8.51
C THR A 153 9.71 -8.32 -7.88
N TYR A 154 9.18 -7.20 -8.33
CA TYR A 154 9.41 -5.90 -7.71
C TYR A 154 8.93 -5.86 -6.25
N LEU A 155 7.74 -6.39 -5.94
CA LEU A 155 7.28 -6.46 -4.55
C LEU A 155 8.24 -7.30 -3.68
N ARG A 156 8.81 -8.39 -4.23
CA ARG A 156 9.82 -9.20 -3.53
C ARG A 156 11.11 -8.43 -3.27
N SER A 157 11.53 -7.53 -4.16
CA SER A 157 12.70 -6.67 -3.92
C SER A 157 12.48 -5.69 -2.77
N LEU A 158 11.22 -5.31 -2.53
CA LEU A 158 10.78 -4.55 -1.36
C LEU A 158 10.59 -5.44 -0.12
N GLY A 159 10.93 -6.73 -0.15
CA GLY A 159 10.78 -7.66 0.96
C GLY A 159 9.35 -8.09 1.27
N ASP A 160 8.37 -7.79 0.40
CA ASP A 160 7.03 -8.35 0.48
C ASP A 160 7.05 -9.77 -0.08
N THR A 161 6.77 -10.76 0.77
CA THR A 161 6.73 -12.19 0.40
C THR A 161 5.32 -12.74 0.20
N VAL A 162 4.29 -11.90 0.34
CA VAL A 162 2.89 -12.32 0.45
C VAL A 162 2.10 -11.94 -0.80
N SER A 163 2.26 -10.70 -1.26
CA SER A 163 1.51 -10.18 -2.40
C SER A 163 1.87 -10.87 -3.70
N ARG A 164 0.88 -11.04 -4.58
CA ARG A 164 1.08 -11.54 -5.95
C ARG A 164 0.08 -10.91 -6.90
N LEU A 165 0.56 -10.58 -8.11
CA LEU A 165 -0.26 -10.23 -9.25
C LEU A 165 0.01 -11.28 -10.33
N ASP A 166 -1.06 -11.86 -10.85
CA ASP A 166 -1.04 -12.97 -11.78
C ASP A 166 -1.67 -12.56 -13.13
N GLN A 167 -2.55 -11.55 -13.12
CA GLN A 167 -3.32 -11.10 -14.27
C GLN A 167 -3.23 -9.58 -14.44
N ALA A 168 -3.49 -9.12 -15.66
CA ALA A 168 -3.61 -7.70 -15.99
C ALA A 168 -5.05 -7.21 -15.72
N GLU A 169 -5.28 -5.90 -15.90
CA GLU A 169 -6.65 -5.36 -15.92
C GLU A 169 -7.39 -5.83 -17.19
N PRO A 170 -8.71 -6.10 -17.13
CA PRO A 170 -9.57 -6.11 -15.95
C PRO A 170 -9.61 -7.47 -15.20
N GLU A 171 -9.01 -8.53 -15.75
CA GLU A 171 -9.14 -9.91 -15.25
C GLU A 171 -8.78 -10.07 -13.77
N MET A 172 -7.78 -9.31 -13.30
CA MET A 172 -7.31 -9.34 -11.92
C MET A 172 -8.38 -8.99 -10.87
N ASN A 173 -9.50 -8.38 -11.26
CA ASN A 173 -10.60 -8.04 -10.35
C ASN A 173 -11.63 -9.16 -10.16
N ARG A 174 -11.59 -10.21 -11.01
CA ARG A 174 -12.67 -11.21 -11.15
C ARG A 174 -12.50 -12.46 -10.30
N ASN A 175 -11.32 -12.70 -9.73
CA ASN A 175 -11.07 -13.93 -8.96
C ASN A 175 -12.04 -14.03 -7.77
N PRO A 176 -12.63 -15.19 -7.46
CA PRO A 176 -13.53 -15.34 -6.33
C PRO A 176 -12.82 -15.19 -4.98
N PRO A 177 -13.51 -14.77 -3.90
CA PRO A 177 -12.97 -14.85 -2.55
C PRO A 177 -12.44 -16.26 -2.24
N GLY A 178 -11.23 -16.33 -1.68
CA GLY A 178 -10.51 -17.59 -1.42
C GLY A 178 -9.52 -17.98 -2.51
N ASP A 179 -9.61 -17.41 -3.72
CA ASP A 179 -8.53 -17.50 -4.71
C ASP A 179 -7.37 -16.59 -4.30
N GLU A 180 -6.15 -17.12 -4.36
CA GLU A 180 -4.95 -16.36 -3.97
C GLU A 180 -4.42 -15.46 -5.08
N ARG A 181 -4.83 -15.67 -6.34
CA ARG A 181 -4.35 -14.86 -7.45
C ARG A 181 -4.74 -13.40 -7.28
N ASP A 182 -3.83 -12.51 -7.65
CA ASP A 182 -4.07 -11.06 -7.62
C ASP A 182 -4.42 -10.52 -6.20
N THR A 183 -3.88 -11.16 -5.16
CA THR A 183 -4.13 -10.81 -3.76
C THR A 183 -2.90 -10.29 -3.02
N THR A 184 -3.19 -9.55 -1.94
CA THR A 184 -2.26 -9.12 -0.89
C THR A 184 -2.93 -9.28 0.47
N THR A 185 -2.29 -8.82 1.53
CA THR A 185 -2.91 -8.62 2.84
C THR A 185 -2.80 -7.15 3.23
N PRO A 186 -3.70 -6.62 4.09
CA PRO A 186 -3.59 -5.24 4.57
C PRO A 186 -2.20 -4.90 5.13
N ARG A 187 -1.58 -5.83 5.87
CA ARG A 187 -0.24 -5.66 6.41
C ARG A 187 0.82 -5.61 5.31
N ALA A 188 0.77 -6.50 4.34
CA ALA A 188 1.77 -6.58 3.27
C ALA A 188 1.75 -5.31 2.41
N VAL A 189 0.57 -4.91 1.90
CA VAL A 189 0.45 -3.70 1.07
C VAL A 189 0.74 -2.41 1.87
N GLY A 190 0.38 -2.38 3.15
CA GLY A 190 0.79 -1.30 4.06
C GLY A 190 2.31 -1.20 4.20
N GLY A 191 2.99 -2.34 4.42
CA GLY A 191 4.44 -2.39 4.50
C GLY A 191 5.14 -1.96 3.21
N VAL A 192 4.61 -2.35 2.05
CA VAL A 192 5.07 -1.85 0.74
C VAL A 192 4.92 -0.33 0.69
N LEU A 193 3.73 0.20 0.98
CA LEU A 193 3.48 1.64 0.88
C LEU A 193 4.36 2.46 1.84
N GLN A 194 4.64 1.94 3.04
CA GLN A 194 5.59 2.51 3.98
C GLN A 194 6.96 2.70 3.34
N LYS A 195 7.50 1.66 2.70
CA LYS A 195 8.83 1.71 2.07
C LYS A 195 8.89 2.69 0.91
N LEU A 196 7.81 2.78 0.13
CA LEU A 196 7.72 3.64 -1.05
C LEU A 196 7.60 5.13 -0.70
N ILE A 197 6.78 5.48 0.30
CA ILE A 197 6.42 6.88 0.60
C ILE A 197 7.19 7.46 1.79
N LEU A 198 7.58 6.62 2.76
CA LEU A 198 8.26 7.05 3.99
C LEU A 198 9.69 6.51 4.09
N GLY A 199 10.01 5.43 3.38
CA GLY A 199 11.33 4.80 3.36
C GLY A 199 12.26 5.34 2.29
N ASP A 200 13.23 4.52 1.91
CA ASP A 200 14.32 4.80 0.97
C ASP A 200 14.27 3.92 -0.29
N ALA A 201 13.16 3.21 -0.52
CA ALA A 201 12.98 2.38 -1.72
C ALA A 201 13.02 3.20 -3.04
N LEU A 202 12.71 4.49 -2.94
CA LEU A 202 12.82 5.47 -4.02
C LEU A 202 13.73 6.61 -3.60
N THR A 203 14.48 7.15 -4.57
CA THR A 203 15.18 8.44 -4.43
C THR A 203 14.18 9.55 -4.09
N SER A 204 14.65 10.63 -3.46
CA SER A 204 13.77 11.68 -2.90
C SER A 204 12.88 12.35 -3.95
N ASP A 205 13.39 12.57 -5.16
CA ASP A 205 12.66 13.10 -6.31
C ASP A 205 11.54 12.17 -6.77
N LYS A 206 11.84 10.89 -7.00
CA LYS A 206 10.86 9.87 -7.41
C LYS A 206 9.80 9.63 -6.34
N ARG A 207 10.20 9.63 -5.07
CA ARG A 207 9.27 9.53 -3.93
C ARG A 207 8.33 10.74 -3.87
N ALA A 208 8.84 11.93 -4.12
CA ALA A 208 8.03 13.14 -4.19
C ALA A 208 7.00 13.07 -5.33
N MET A 209 7.39 12.56 -6.51
CA MET A 209 6.48 12.36 -7.65
C MET A 209 5.35 11.38 -7.31
N LEU A 210 5.68 10.21 -6.77
CA LEU A 210 4.67 9.22 -6.38
C LEU A 210 3.72 9.78 -5.30
N THR A 211 4.28 10.46 -4.30
CA THR A 211 3.50 11.09 -3.23
C THR A 211 2.55 12.15 -3.80
N ASP A 212 3.03 12.99 -4.71
CA ASP A 212 2.21 14.02 -5.36
C ASP A 212 1.04 13.41 -6.15
N TRP A 213 1.29 12.38 -6.96
CA TRP A 213 0.21 11.68 -7.68
C TRP A 213 -0.84 11.11 -6.72
N MET A 214 -0.42 10.47 -5.63
CA MET A 214 -1.35 9.92 -4.63
C MET A 214 -2.10 11.01 -3.85
N VAL A 215 -1.47 12.15 -3.56
CA VAL A 215 -2.14 13.31 -2.91
C VAL A 215 -3.21 13.89 -3.83
N ARG A 216 -2.92 13.99 -5.13
CA ARG A 216 -3.85 14.49 -6.16
C ARG A 216 -4.77 13.42 -6.74
N ASN A 217 -4.87 12.25 -6.10
CA ASN A 217 -5.79 11.19 -6.51
C ASN A 217 -7.24 11.68 -6.52
N THR A 218 -7.96 11.41 -7.60
CA THR A 218 -9.33 11.90 -7.82
C THR A 218 -10.40 10.93 -7.30
N THR A 219 -10.01 9.69 -7.02
CA THR A 219 -10.93 8.59 -6.68
C THR A 219 -11.15 8.39 -5.18
N GLY A 220 -10.35 9.05 -4.34
CA GLY A 220 -10.22 8.75 -2.90
C GLY A 220 -11.23 9.42 -1.97
N ASN A 221 -11.98 10.43 -2.44
CA ASN A 221 -12.72 11.36 -1.58
C ASN A 221 -13.75 10.71 -0.66
N LYS A 222 -14.33 9.56 -1.05
CA LYS A 222 -15.38 8.87 -0.29
C LYS A 222 -14.86 7.73 0.61
N ARG A 223 -13.55 7.49 0.64
CA ARG A 223 -12.93 6.35 1.37
C ARG A 223 -12.14 6.84 2.57
N ILE A 224 -10.83 6.55 2.64
CA ILE A 224 -9.98 6.96 3.76
C ILE A 224 -10.09 8.47 4.01
N ARG A 225 -10.13 9.29 2.96
CA ARG A 225 -10.29 10.75 3.08
C ARG A 225 -11.55 11.17 3.83
N ALA A 226 -12.65 10.44 3.69
CA ALA A 226 -13.91 10.74 4.36
C ALA A 226 -13.92 10.34 5.85
N GLY A 227 -13.00 9.46 6.27
CA GLY A 227 -12.89 9.02 7.67
C GLY A 227 -11.87 9.80 8.49
N PHE A 228 -10.96 10.55 7.86
CA PHE A 228 -9.92 11.31 8.55
C PHE A 228 -10.30 12.79 8.72
N PRO A 229 -9.74 13.50 9.73
CA PRO A 229 -9.95 14.93 9.88
C PRO A 229 -9.47 15.72 8.64
N ALA A 230 -10.18 16.81 8.32
CA ALA A 230 -9.99 17.54 7.06
C ALA A 230 -8.62 18.26 6.92
N ASP A 231 -7.95 18.51 8.04
CA ASP A 231 -6.62 19.13 8.10
C ASP A 231 -5.47 18.12 7.96
N TRP A 232 -5.76 16.82 7.85
CA TRP A 232 -4.76 15.80 7.54
C TRP A 232 -4.45 15.77 6.05
N LYS A 233 -3.16 15.71 5.72
CA LYS A 233 -2.71 15.45 4.36
C LYS A 233 -2.82 13.95 4.09
N ILE A 234 -3.39 13.57 2.95
CA ILE A 234 -3.63 12.17 2.59
C ILE A 234 -3.10 11.89 1.19
N ALA A 235 -2.21 10.92 1.08
CA ALA A 235 -1.74 10.33 -0.18
C ALA A 235 -2.36 8.93 -0.28
N ASP A 236 -3.39 8.75 -1.10
CA ASP A 236 -4.15 7.50 -1.16
C ASP A 236 -4.25 6.89 -2.56
N ARG A 237 -4.54 5.59 -2.58
CA ARG A 237 -4.88 4.83 -3.78
C ARG A 237 -6.05 3.91 -3.47
N THR A 238 -7.07 3.96 -4.33
CA THR A 238 -8.29 3.15 -4.22
C THR A 238 -8.20 1.87 -5.05
N GLY A 239 -9.04 0.89 -4.75
CA GLY A 239 -9.30 -0.25 -5.62
C GLY A 239 -10.75 -0.69 -5.50
N SER A 240 -11.40 -0.97 -6.62
CA SER A 240 -12.74 -1.53 -6.66
C SER A 240 -12.72 -2.74 -7.58
N GLY A 241 -13.54 -3.74 -7.29
CA GLY A 241 -13.68 -4.91 -8.15
C GLY A 241 -14.97 -5.65 -7.86
N ASP A 242 -15.14 -6.79 -8.53
CA ASP A 242 -16.27 -7.69 -8.32
C ASP A 242 -16.33 -8.17 -6.86
N TYR A 243 -17.42 -8.83 -6.45
CA TYR A 243 -17.64 -9.27 -5.07
C TYR A 243 -17.71 -8.13 -4.05
N GLY A 244 -18.20 -6.96 -4.47
CA GLY A 244 -18.41 -5.80 -3.62
C GLY A 244 -17.11 -5.24 -3.04
N ARG A 245 -15.99 -5.46 -3.73
CA ARG A 245 -14.67 -5.08 -3.23
C ARG A 245 -14.51 -3.57 -3.24
N ALA A 246 -14.20 -3.02 -2.07
CA ALA A 246 -13.78 -1.64 -1.90
C ALA A 246 -12.51 -1.64 -1.04
N ASN A 247 -11.43 -1.08 -1.59
CA ASN A 247 -10.14 -1.01 -0.94
C ASN A 247 -9.61 0.41 -0.97
N ALA A 248 -8.84 0.79 0.03
CA ALA A 248 -8.02 2.00 0.00
C ALA A 248 -6.74 1.78 0.81
N ILE A 249 -5.62 2.25 0.26
CA ILE A 249 -4.34 2.31 0.95
C ILE A 249 -3.89 3.76 0.97
N ALA A 250 -3.27 4.20 2.05
CA ALA A 250 -2.84 5.57 2.20
C ALA A 250 -1.63 5.73 3.11
N VAL A 251 -0.89 6.81 2.86
CA VAL A 251 -0.10 7.47 3.89
C VAL A 251 -0.82 8.75 4.27
N VAL A 252 -0.98 8.96 5.56
CA VAL A 252 -1.67 10.11 6.14
C VAL A 252 -0.70 10.85 7.04
N TRP A 253 -0.75 12.19 7.01
CA TRP A 253 0.08 13.04 7.88
C TRP A 253 -0.84 13.94 8.70
N SER A 254 -0.60 13.94 10.02
CA SER A 254 -1.26 14.90 10.91
C SER A 254 -0.84 16.34 10.59
N PRO A 255 -1.53 17.37 11.13
CA PRO A 255 -1.11 18.77 10.97
C PRO A 255 0.31 19.04 11.44
N ALA A 256 0.82 18.26 12.40
CA ALA A 256 2.20 18.33 12.88
C ALA A 256 3.21 17.58 11.97
N GLY A 257 2.74 16.94 10.89
CA GLY A 257 3.56 16.19 9.94
C GLY A 257 3.90 14.77 10.37
N ALA A 258 3.26 14.23 11.42
CA ALA A 258 3.49 12.86 11.87
C ALA A 258 2.86 11.86 10.88
N PRO A 259 3.63 10.96 10.24
CA PRO A 259 3.08 10.03 9.25
C PRO A 259 2.47 8.79 9.89
N SER A 260 1.42 8.27 9.26
CA SER A 260 0.91 6.92 9.48
C SER A 260 0.56 6.25 8.16
N VAL A 261 0.76 4.94 8.09
CA VAL A 261 0.30 4.11 6.98
C VAL A 261 -1.06 3.51 7.35
N VAL A 262 -1.98 3.45 6.39
CA VAL A 262 -3.32 2.87 6.55
C VAL A 262 -3.64 2.02 5.33
N ALA A 263 -4.07 0.78 5.54
CA ALA A 263 -4.57 -0.11 4.51
C ALA A 263 -5.90 -0.71 4.97
N ILE A 264 -6.96 -0.48 4.19
CA ILE A 264 -8.31 -0.97 4.45
C ILE A 264 -8.78 -1.70 3.21
N MET A 265 -9.15 -2.97 3.37
CA MET A 265 -9.57 -3.84 2.27
C MET A 265 -10.88 -4.54 2.64
N SER A 266 -11.74 -4.79 1.65
CA SER A 266 -13.02 -5.46 1.91
C SER A 266 -13.52 -6.26 0.71
N ASP A 267 -14.36 -7.25 1.01
CA ASP A 267 -15.28 -7.92 0.07
C ASP A 267 -16.63 -8.18 0.75
N ARG A 268 -17.67 -8.52 -0.03
CA ARG A 268 -19.06 -8.64 0.43
C ARG A 268 -19.67 -9.99 0.09
N ASN A 269 -20.63 -10.43 0.91
CA ASN A 269 -21.25 -11.76 0.79
C ASN A 269 -22.29 -11.88 -0.36
N GLY A 270 -22.56 -10.81 -1.11
CA GLY A 270 -23.54 -10.77 -2.20
C GLY A 270 -23.12 -11.41 -3.53
N GLY A 271 -22.01 -12.15 -3.56
CA GLY A 271 -21.49 -12.80 -4.77
C GLY A 271 -20.87 -11.82 -5.77
N TYR A 272 -20.61 -12.30 -7.00
CA TYR A 272 -19.84 -11.59 -8.03
C TYR A 272 -20.35 -10.16 -8.30
N GLU A 273 -21.67 -9.96 -8.38
CA GLU A 273 -22.31 -8.67 -8.69
C GLU A 273 -22.54 -7.75 -7.47
N ALA A 274 -22.05 -8.15 -6.29
CA ALA A 274 -22.18 -7.32 -5.09
C ALA A 274 -21.55 -5.94 -5.33
N GLN A 275 -22.24 -4.89 -4.92
CA GLN A 275 -21.77 -3.51 -5.12
C GLN A 275 -20.79 -3.10 -4.03
N PRO A 276 -19.72 -2.35 -4.37
CA PRO A 276 -18.76 -1.86 -3.39
C PRO A 276 -19.40 -0.88 -2.40
N SER A 277 -18.82 -0.79 -1.20
CA SER A 277 -19.27 0.15 -0.16
C SER A 277 -18.15 1.12 0.22
N ASP A 278 -18.18 2.35 -0.32
CA ASP A 278 -17.26 3.40 0.09
C ASP A 278 -17.46 3.79 1.57
N ALA A 279 -18.70 3.77 2.04
CA ALA A 279 -19.07 4.09 3.42
C ALA A 279 -18.45 3.10 4.43
N LEU A 280 -18.31 1.82 4.09
CA LEU A 280 -17.58 0.85 4.92
C LEU A 280 -16.12 1.28 5.12
N ILE A 281 -15.46 1.73 4.05
CA ILE A 281 -14.07 2.17 4.09
C ILE A 281 -13.92 3.47 4.87
N ALA A 282 -14.85 4.41 4.71
CA ALA A 282 -14.88 5.65 5.48
C ALA A 282 -15.10 5.40 6.99
N ASP A 283 -16.09 4.58 7.36
CA ASP A 283 -16.36 4.23 8.76
C ASP A 283 -15.17 3.52 9.41
N ALA A 284 -14.53 2.59 8.69
CA ALA A 284 -13.32 1.91 9.17
C ALA A 284 -12.15 2.89 9.33
N ALA A 285 -11.97 3.81 8.38
CA ALA A 285 -10.96 4.86 8.45
C ALA A 285 -11.19 5.81 9.62
N ALA A 286 -12.43 6.15 9.96
CA ALA A 286 -12.76 6.95 11.14
C ALA A 286 -12.38 6.24 12.45
N GLY A 287 -12.60 4.92 12.53
CA GLY A 287 -12.13 4.12 13.67
C GLY A 287 -10.60 4.13 13.79
N VAL A 288 -9.89 4.01 12.66
CA VAL A 288 -8.42 4.14 12.64
C VAL A 288 -8.00 5.54 13.09
N ALA A 289 -8.60 6.59 12.54
CA ALA A 289 -8.30 7.98 12.87
C ALA A 289 -8.49 8.27 14.37
N SER A 290 -9.53 7.73 15.02
CA SER A 290 -9.75 7.95 16.47
C SER A 290 -8.66 7.41 17.40
N VAL A 291 -7.75 6.56 16.88
CA VAL A 291 -6.60 6.03 17.63
C VAL A 291 -5.29 6.72 17.23
N LEU A 292 -5.23 7.28 16.03
CA LEU A 292 -4.04 7.98 15.50
C LEU A 292 -4.05 9.49 15.75
N VAL A 293 -5.23 10.08 15.94
CA VAL A 293 -5.46 11.50 16.28
C VAL A 293 -5.25 11.72 17.78
#